data_AF-A0A9P6KN20-F1
#
_entry.id   AF-A0A9P6KN20-F1
#
_cell.length_a   1.000
_cell.length_b   1.000
_cell.length_c   1.000
_cell.angle_alpha   90.00
_cell.angle_beta   90.00
_cell.angle_gamma   90.00
#
_symmetry.space_group_name_H-M   'P 1'
#
loop_
_entity.id
_entity.type
_entity.pdbx_description
1 polymer ?
#
loop_
_entity_poly.entity_id
_entity_poly.type
_entity_poly.pdbx_seq_one_letter_code
_entity_poly.pdbx_strand_id
1 'polypeptide(L)'
;MHFGQTCHAGTRIYVHDDVYGEFVAAYTKQMASLKVGDNFDESVDQGPQNSKMHSKVAEVEGGDGKGYYIQPTIFTNVKPDMEIMREDIFGPVVCIAKFKTEEEVLRDANDTTYGLAAAVHTTDYERVLRITNGVKAGTIWMNMYNFVHWSIPFGGYKQSGIGRECGEAALEKYTETKAVYYNMAIPAPK
;
A
#
# COMPACT_ATOMS: atom_id res chain seq x y z
N MET A 1 9.36 0.74 6.24
CA MET A 1 9.59 0.76 4.77
C MET A 1 9.52 2.19 4.28
N HIS A 2 10.60 2.69 3.66
CA HIS A 2 10.74 4.07 3.14
C HIS A 2 10.11 5.16 4.01
N PHE A 3 10.13 4.96 5.33
CA PHE A 3 9.63 5.89 6.34
C PHE A 3 8.16 6.30 6.10
N GLY A 4 7.36 5.41 5.51
CA GLY A 4 5.96 5.62 5.15
C GLY A 4 5.70 6.35 3.83
N GLN A 5 6.75 6.79 3.14
CA GLN A 5 6.68 7.46 1.84
C GLN A 5 6.64 6.44 0.70
N THR A 6 5.58 5.64 0.64
CA THR A 6 5.41 4.58 -0.35
C THR A 6 3.94 4.47 -0.73
N CYS A 7 3.64 4.50 -2.03
CA CYS A 7 2.27 4.50 -2.52
C CYS A 7 1.47 3.23 -2.13
N HIS A 8 2.15 2.10 -1.97
CA HIS A 8 1.54 0.84 -1.51
C HIS A 8 1.82 0.55 -0.03
N ALA A 9 2.09 1.57 0.80
CA ALA A 9 2.24 1.40 2.24
C ALA A 9 0.96 0.82 2.88
N GLY A 10 1.13 -0.08 3.85
CA GLY A 10 0.02 -0.66 4.62
C GLY A 10 -0.46 0.28 5.72
N THR A 11 -0.98 1.45 5.35
CA THR A 11 -1.35 2.53 6.29
C THR A 11 -2.62 2.23 7.09
N ARG A 12 -3.48 1.33 6.60
CA ARG A 12 -4.67 0.82 7.28
C ARG A 12 -4.53 -0.65 7.57
N ILE A 13 -4.60 -1.04 8.83
CA ILE A 13 -4.56 -2.44 9.26
C ILE A 13 -5.90 -2.78 9.90
N TYR A 14 -6.60 -3.75 9.31
CA TYR A 14 -7.81 -4.32 9.88
C TYR A 14 -7.46 -5.62 10.58
N VAL A 15 -7.79 -5.74 11.86
CA VAL A 15 -7.46 -6.89 12.69
C VAL A 15 -8.73 -7.50 13.28
N HIS A 16 -8.85 -8.82 13.20
CA HIS A 16 -10.01 -9.53 13.72
C HIS A 16 -10.09 -9.39 15.25
N ASP A 17 -11.30 -9.22 15.80
CA ASP A 17 -11.53 -8.96 17.23
C ASP A 17 -10.79 -9.95 18.14
N ASP A 18 -10.84 -11.25 17.80
CA ASP A 18 -10.22 -12.34 18.56
C ASP A 18 -8.71 -12.17 18.80
N VAL A 19 -7.98 -11.51 17.89
CA VAL A 19 -6.53 -11.34 17.97
C VAL A 19 -6.09 -9.87 18.09
N TYR A 20 -7.04 -8.95 18.18
CA TYR A 20 -6.76 -7.50 18.17
C TYR A 20 -5.80 -7.07 19.28
N GLY A 21 -6.05 -7.52 20.51
CA GLY A 21 -5.23 -7.15 21.66
C GLY A 21 -3.80 -7.64 21.55
N GLU A 22 -3.61 -8.91 21.18
CA GLU A 22 -2.29 -9.51 20.99
C GLU A 22 -1.53 -8.83 19.85
N PHE A 23 -2.21 -8.61 18.71
CA PHE A 23 -1.62 -7.94 17.56
C PHE A 23 -1.16 -6.52 17.89
N VAL A 24 -2.03 -5.70 18.51
CA VAL A 24 -1.69 -4.32 18.85
C VAL A 24 -0.51 -4.27 19.82
N ALA A 25 -0.47 -5.16 20.81
CA ALA A 25 0.64 -5.24 21.76
C ALA A 25 1.95 -5.61 21.07
N ALA A 26 1.95 -6.65 20.23
CA ALA A 26 3.12 -7.09 19.48
C ALA A 26 3.59 -6.03 18.48
N TYR A 27 2.66 -5.42 17.74
CA TYR A 27 2.95 -4.38 16.75
C TYR A 27 3.54 -3.13 17.41
N THR A 28 2.94 -2.68 18.52
CA THR A 28 3.44 -1.53 19.28
C THR A 28 4.84 -1.78 19.82
N LYS A 29 5.09 -2.97 20.38
CA LYS A 29 6.42 -3.37 20.84
C LYS A 29 7.45 -3.34 19.70
N GLN A 30 7.09 -3.85 18.52
CA GLN A 30 7.97 -3.86 17.36
C GLN A 30 8.28 -2.44 16.88
N MET A 31 7.27 -1.57 16.75
CA MET A 31 7.46 -0.18 16.32
C MET A 31 8.30 0.62 17.32
N ALA A 32 8.14 0.37 18.62
CA ALA A 32 8.93 1.03 19.66
C ALA A 32 10.42 0.63 19.66
N SER A 33 10.78 -0.50 19.04
CA SER A 33 12.18 -0.91 18.88
C SER A 33 12.90 -0.24 17.72
N LEU A 34 12.18 0.44 16.83
CA LEU A 34 12.77 1.07 15.66
C LEU A 34 13.58 2.29 16.06
N LYS A 35 14.81 2.38 15.55
CA LYS A 35 15.69 3.52 15.75
C LYS A 35 15.42 4.58 14.68
N VAL A 36 15.15 5.80 15.12
CA VAL A 36 14.99 6.98 14.24
C VAL A 36 16.29 7.77 14.26
N GLY A 37 16.86 8.09 13.10
CA GLY A 37 18.14 8.77 13.01
C GLY A 37 18.65 8.98 11.59
N ASP A 38 19.96 9.24 11.45
CA ASP A 38 20.61 9.50 10.15
C ASP A 38 20.46 8.29 9.19
N ASN A 39 20.12 8.57 7.93
CA ASN A 39 20.01 7.57 6.87
C ASN A 39 21.33 6.84 6.56
N PHE A 40 22.47 7.45 6.88
CA PHE A 40 23.79 6.85 6.64
C PHE A 40 24.27 5.96 7.80
N ASP A 41 23.57 5.97 8.93
CA ASP A 41 23.85 5.05 10.04
C ASP A 41 23.14 3.71 9.79
N GLU A 42 23.92 2.65 9.58
CA GLU A 42 23.41 1.30 9.34
C GLU A 42 22.59 0.73 10.51
N SER A 43 22.69 1.33 11.70
CA SER A 43 21.92 0.94 12.88
C SER A 43 20.54 1.59 12.97
N VAL A 44 20.21 2.53 12.07
CA VAL A 44 18.94 3.26 12.03
C VAL A 44 17.93 2.53 11.13
N ASP A 45 16.69 2.39 11.64
CA ASP A 45 15.60 1.77 10.90
C ASP A 45 14.73 2.80 10.15
N GLN A 46 14.70 4.04 10.64
CA GLN A 46 13.84 5.09 10.14
C GLN A 46 14.56 6.44 10.03
N GLY A 47 14.67 6.91 8.80
CA GLY A 47 15.25 8.20 8.46
C GLY A 47 14.28 9.38 8.47
N PRO A 48 14.75 10.56 8.02
CA PRO A 48 13.92 11.73 7.83
C PRO A 48 12.97 11.58 6.64
N GLN A 49 11.89 12.36 6.68
CA GLN A 49 11.03 12.64 5.53
C GLN A 49 11.81 13.44 4.47
N ASN A 50 11.38 13.32 3.22
CA ASN A 50 12.09 13.93 2.08
C ASN A 50 12.07 15.47 2.08
N SER A 51 11.13 16.10 2.82
CA SER A 51 10.94 17.56 2.84
C SER A 51 10.08 18.00 4.03
N LYS A 52 10.15 19.30 4.34
CA LYS A 52 9.36 19.92 5.41
C LYS A 52 7.85 19.79 5.21
N MET A 53 7.39 19.74 3.96
CA MET A 53 5.95 19.61 3.69
C MET A 53 5.38 18.27 4.15
N HIS A 54 6.17 17.20 4.07
CA HIS A 54 5.80 15.88 4.58
C HIS A 54 6.06 15.73 6.09
N SER A 55 6.72 16.70 6.73
CA SER A 55 7.10 16.67 8.15
C SER A 55 6.12 17.39 9.08
N LYS A 56 4.93 17.78 8.61
CA LYS A 56 3.94 18.55 9.37
C LYS A 56 3.48 17.90 10.69
N VAL A 57 3.84 16.64 10.94
CA VAL A 57 3.38 15.85 12.09
C VAL A 57 4.32 15.93 13.31
N ALA A 58 5.60 16.29 13.17
CA ALA A 58 6.48 16.70 14.29
C ALA A 58 7.88 17.05 13.73
N GLU A 59 8.46 18.17 14.18
CA GLU A 59 9.92 18.35 14.12
C GLU A 59 10.49 17.62 15.34
N VAL A 60 11.08 16.44 15.15
CA VAL A 60 11.92 15.82 16.18
C VAL A 60 13.37 16.10 15.82
N GLU A 61 14.11 16.71 16.74
CA GLU A 61 15.56 16.86 16.62
C GLU A 61 16.22 15.48 16.66
N GLY A 62 16.71 15.00 15.52
CA GLY A 62 17.51 13.78 15.40
C GLY A 62 18.71 14.05 14.50
N GLY A 63 19.92 13.64 14.92
CA GLY A 63 21.18 13.89 14.19
C GLY A 63 21.54 15.38 14.07
N ASP A 64 22.37 15.89 14.98
CA ASP A 64 22.89 17.28 14.99
C ASP A 64 21.84 18.41 14.79
N GLY A 65 20.55 18.13 14.99
CA GLY A 65 19.44 19.09 14.79
C GLY A 65 19.10 19.40 13.32
N LYS A 66 19.51 18.55 12.37
CA LYS A 66 19.27 18.79 10.93
C LYS A 66 18.52 17.64 10.29
N GLY A 67 17.22 17.83 10.05
CA GLY A 67 16.40 16.91 9.24
C GLY A 67 14.94 16.87 9.67
N TYR A 68 14.12 16.18 8.89
CA TYR A 68 12.66 16.13 9.06
C TYR A 68 12.21 14.79 9.65
N TYR A 69 12.44 14.58 10.95
CA TYR A 69 12.19 13.29 11.58
C TYR A 69 10.80 13.22 12.20
N ILE A 70 10.08 12.13 11.90
CA ILE A 70 8.80 11.78 12.53
C ILE A 70 8.99 10.43 13.22
N GLN A 71 8.48 10.27 14.43
CA GLN A 71 8.46 8.97 15.12
C GLN A 71 7.41 8.05 14.50
N PRO A 72 7.64 6.72 14.42
CA PRO A 72 6.61 5.77 14.06
C PRO A 72 5.36 5.97 14.93
N THR A 73 4.24 6.29 14.31
CA THR A 73 3.01 6.66 15.02
C THR A 73 1.92 5.65 14.74
N ILE A 74 1.26 5.18 15.81
CA ILE A 74 0.18 4.19 15.72
C ILE A 74 -1.09 4.80 16.28
N PHE A 75 -2.14 4.83 15.47
CA PHE A 75 -3.50 5.09 15.93
C PHE A 75 -4.24 3.76 16.09
N THR A 76 -4.77 3.51 17.28
CA THR A 76 -5.58 2.32 17.59
C THR A 76 -7.03 2.72 17.84
N ASN A 77 -7.94 1.74 17.81
CA ASN A 77 -9.38 1.94 17.98
C ASN A 77 -9.96 3.03 17.05
N VAL A 78 -9.39 3.16 15.85
CA VAL A 78 -9.87 4.08 14.81
C VAL A 78 -11.15 3.55 14.18
N LYS A 79 -12.00 4.47 13.72
CA LYS A 79 -13.22 4.14 12.98
C LYS A 79 -12.99 4.38 11.48
N PRO A 80 -13.59 3.58 10.57
CA PRO A 80 -13.39 3.70 9.13
C PRO A 80 -13.75 5.07 8.53
N ASP A 81 -14.64 5.83 9.18
CA ASP A 81 -15.10 7.15 8.75
C ASP A 81 -14.17 8.31 9.16
N MET A 82 -13.14 8.05 9.97
CA MET A 82 -12.15 9.05 10.36
C MET A 82 -11.29 9.49 9.18
N GLU A 83 -10.90 10.76 9.15
CA GLU A 83 -10.05 11.36 8.09
C GLU A 83 -8.74 10.58 7.88
N ILE A 84 -8.07 10.19 8.96
CA ILE A 84 -6.83 9.38 8.95
C ILE A 84 -7.00 7.97 8.36
N MET A 85 -8.23 7.52 8.15
CA MET A 85 -8.57 6.25 7.48
C MET A 85 -8.98 6.46 6.01
N ARG A 86 -9.22 7.70 5.57
CA ARG A 86 -9.67 8.03 4.22
C ARG A 86 -8.58 8.70 3.38
N GLU A 87 -7.72 9.49 4.01
CA GLU A 87 -6.65 10.23 3.36
C GLU A 87 -5.29 9.53 3.47
N ASP A 88 -4.47 9.67 2.43
CA ASP A 88 -3.10 9.16 2.44
C ASP A 88 -2.17 10.15 3.16
N ILE A 89 -1.62 9.72 4.28
CA ILE A 89 -0.71 10.50 5.12
C ILE A 89 0.69 10.57 4.50
N PHE A 90 1.08 9.54 3.74
CA PHE A 90 2.41 9.42 3.12
C PHE A 90 3.60 9.62 4.07
N GLY A 91 3.45 9.14 5.31
CA GLY A 91 4.44 9.21 6.38
C GLY A 91 4.35 7.99 7.30
N PRO A 92 5.17 7.90 8.36
CA PRO A 92 5.32 6.71 9.19
C PRO A 92 4.18 6.58 10.21
N VAL A 93 2.94 6.61 9.71
CA VAL A 93 1.71 6.56 10.49
C VAL A 93 0.88 5.38 10.05
N VAL A 94 0.39 4.60 11.01
CA VAL A 94 -0.51 3.46 10.76
C VAL A 94 -1.76 3.56 11.62
N CYS A 95 -2.87 3.16 11.04
CA CYS A 95 -4.19 3.17 11.67
C CYS A 95 -4.69 1.71 11.81
N ILE A 96 -4.95 1.26 13.04
CA ILE A 96 -5.34 -0.12 13.35
C ILE A 96 -6.81 -0.17 13.77
N ALA A 97 -7.65 -0.65 12.86
CA ALA A 97 -9.08 -0.85 13.05
C ALA A 97 -9.40 -2.31 13.40
N LYS A 98 -10.48 -2.51 14.15
CA LYS A 98 -11.00 -3.84 14.48
C LYS A 98 -12.11 -4.24 13.51
N PHE A 99 -12.23 -5.52 13.19
CA PHE A 99 -13.38 -6.08 12.49
C PHE A 99 -13.82 -7.42 13.10
N LYS A 100 -15.05 -7.85 12.82
CA LYS A 100 -15.62 -9.12 13.29
C LYS A 100 -16.01 -10.07 12.17
N THR A 101 -16.44 -9.56 11.02
CA THR A 101 -16.87 -10.43 9.91
C THR A 101 -16.13 -10.14 8.62
N GLU A 102 -16.12 -11.12 7.72
CA GLU A 102 -15.48 -11.03 6.41
C GLU A 102 -16.15 -9.94 5.56
N GLU A 103 -17.47 -9.81 5.65
CA GLU A 103 -18.27 -8.82 4.94
C GLU A 103 -17.98 -7.40 5.43
N GLU A 104 -17.80 -7.22 6.73
CA GLU A 104 -17.45 -5.95 7.36
C GLU A 104 -16.09 -5.46 6.84
N VAL A 105 -15.05 -6.30 6.91
CA VAL A 105 -13.71 -5.92 6.47
C VAL A 105 -13.66 -5.70 4.95
N LEU A 106 -14.41 -6.47 4.16
CA LEU A 106 -14.51 -6.24 2.71
C LEU A 106 -15.16 -4.91 2.37
N ARG A 107 -16.22 -4.52 3.10
CA ARG A 107 -16.85 -3.22 2.94
C ARG A 107 -15.87 -2.11 3.28
N ASP A 108 -15.23 -2.18 4.44
CA ASP A 108 -14.38 -1.10 4.96
C ASP A 108 -13.05 -0.99 4.20
N ALA A 109 -12.47 -2.12 3.77
CA ALA A 109 -11.29 -2.11 2.91
C ALA A 109 -11.57 -1.41 1.57
N ASN A 110 -12.79 -1.57 1.05
CA ASN A 110 -13.23 -1.01 -0.22
C ASN A 110 -13.81 0.41 -0.13
N ASP A 111 -14.23 0.89 1.05
CA ASP A 111 -14.71 2.27 1.29
C ASP A 111 -13.53 3.26 1.31
N THR A 112 -12.99 3.48 0.13
CA THR A 112 -11.93 4.44 -0.14
C THR A 112 -11.95 4.79 -1.63
N THR A 113 -11.48 5.98 -1.97
CA THR A 113 -11.25 6.40 -3.36
C THR A 113 -10.05 5.67 -3.99
N TYR A 114 -9.17 5.11 -3.16
CA TYR A 114 -7.96 4.40 -3.57
C TYR A 114 -8.20 2.91 -3.83
N GLY A 115 -7.24 2.29 -4.51
CA GLY A 115 -7.25 0.87 -4.86
C GLY A 115 -5.91 0.39 -5.38
N LEU A 116 -4.79 0.86 -4.81
CA LEU A 116 -3.46 0.46 -5.31
C LEU A 116 -3.10 -0.95 -4.89
N ALA A 117 -2.91 -1.15 -3.59
CA ALA A 117 -2.45 -2.41 -3.03
C ALA A 117 -3.22 -2.82 -1.77
N ALA A 118 -3.25 -4.11 -1.50
CA ALA A 118 -3.77 -4.70 -0.28
C ALA A 118 -2.94 -5.94 0.10
N ALA A 119 -3.11 -6.40 1.34
CA ALA A 119 -2.61 -7.71 1.74
C ALA A 119 -3.56 -8.38 2.71
N VAL A 120 -3.49 -9.70 2.73
CA VAL A 120 -4.32 -10.55 3.58
C VAL A 120 -3.42 -11.54 4.30
N HIS A 121 -3.56 -11.61 5.62
CA HIS A 121 -2.85 -12.55 6.47
C HIS A 121 -3.84 -13.56 7.05
N THR A 122 -3.80 -14.80 6.56
CA THR A 122 -4.67 -15.90 7.03
C THR A 122 -4.11 -17.25 6.61
N THR A 123 -4.47 -18.29 7.37
CA THR A 123 -4.20 -19.70 7.03
C THR A 123 -5.38 -20.37 6.31
N ASP A 124 -6.55 -19.72 6.25
CA ASP A 124 -7.74 -20.21 5.55
C ASP A 124 -7.66 -19.87 4.06
N TYR A 125 -7.40 -20.88 3.22
CA TYR A 125 -7.26 -20.73 1.78
C TYR A 125 -8.57 -20.34 1.07
N GLU A 126 -9.73 -20.77 1.57
CA GLU A 126 -11.00 -20.38 0.96
C GLU A 126 -11.27 -18.90 1.21
N ARG A 127 -10.94 -18.41 2.41
CA ARG A 127 -10.98 -16.98 2.72
C ARG A 127 -10.03 -16.18 1.83
N VAL A 128 -8.85 -16.72 1.51
CA VAL A 128 -7.94 -16.09 0.54
C VAL A 128 -8.68 -15.81 -0.78
N LEU A 129 -9.31 -16.83 -1.36
CA LEU A 129 -10.01 -16.69 -2.64
C LEU A 129 -11.19 -15.71 -2.56
N ARG A 130 -11.98 -15.74 -1.48
CA ARG A 130 -13.11 -14.81 -1.31
C ARG A 130 -12.64 -13.37 -1.14
N ILE A 131 -11.65 -13.13 -0.27
CA ILE A 131 -11.15 -11.78 0.00
C ILE A 131 -10.44 -11.19 -1.23
N THR A 132 -9.55 -11.95 -1.86
CA THR A 132 -8.79 -11.47 -3.03
C THR A 132 -9.68 -11.10 -4.21
N ASN A 133 -10.78 -11.84 -4.41
CA ASN A 133 -11.79 -11.48 -5.42
C ASN A 133 -12.67 -10.30 -4.99
N GLY A 134 -12.89 -10.09 -3.70
CA GLY A 134 -13.75 -9.02 -3.17
C GLY A 134 -13.06 -7.67 -3.02
N VAL A 135 -11.75 -7.64 -2.76
CA VAL A 135 -10.98 -6.41 -2.57
C VAL A 135 -10.67 -5.74 -3.92
N LYS A 136 -11.03 -4.46 -4.05
CA LYS A 136 -10.82 -3.66 -5.26
C LYS A 136 -9.46 -2.96 -5.22
N ALA A 137 -8.40 -3.76 -5.28
CA ALA A 137 -7.01 -3.31 -5.39
C ALA A 137 -6.30 -3.99 -6.56
N GLY A 138 -5.31 -3.33 -7.16
CA GLY A 138 -4.61 -3.87 -8.32
C GLY A 138 -3.46 -4.82 -8.01
N THR A 139 -2.87 -4.70 -6.82
CA THR A 139 -1.88 -5.64 -6.29
C THR A 139 -2.37 -6.17 -4.95
N ILE A 140 -2.41 -7.49 -4.78
CA ILE A 140 -2.80 -8.11 -3.50
C ILE A 140 -1.75 -9.13 -3.09
N TRP A 141 -1.25 -9.02 -1.86
CA TRP A 141 -0.30 -9.97 -1.28
C TRP A 141 -0.97 -10.92 -0.28
N MET A 142 -0.48 -12.16 -0.25
CA MET A 142 -0.98 -13.20 0.65
C MET A 142 0.12 -13.62 1.62
N ASN A 143 -0.14 -13.46 2.93
CA ASN A 143 0.82 -13.76 4.01
C ASN A 143 2.20 -13.11 3.84
N MET A 144 2.24 -12.01 3.09
CA MET A 144 3.41 -11.20 2.82
C MET A 144 2.96 -9.77 2.50
N TYR A 145 3.92 -8.84 2.47
CA TYR A 145 3.64 -7.46 2.10
C TYR A 145 4.85 -6.90 1.35
N ASN A 146 4.61 -5.99 0.40
CA ASN A 146 5.68 -5.26 -0.29
C ASN A 146 6.70 -6.15 -1.00
N PHE A 147 6.20 -7.09 -1.80
CA PHE A 147 7.02 -7.83 -2.74
C PHE A 147 6.61 -7.49 -4.15
N VAL A 148 7.44 -6.69 -4.82
CA VAL A 148 7.24 -6.29 -6.21
C VAL A 148 8.30 -6.99 -7.05
N HIS A 149 7.86 -7.64 -8.11
CA HIS A 149 8.74 -8.38 -9.03
C HIS A 149 8.55 -7.84 -10.45
N TRP A 150 9.64 -7.63 -11.17
CA TRP A 150 9.62 -7.00 -12.50
C TRP A 150 8.78 -7.77 -13.54
N SER A 151 8.57 -9.07 -13.34
CA SER A 151 7.72 -9.89 -14.22
C SER A 151 6.24 -9.91 -13.84
N ILE A 152 5.85 -9.34 -12.69
CA ILE A 152 4.46 -9.34 -12.21
C ILE A 152 3.86 -7.94 -12.42
N PRO A 153 2.71 -7.81 -13.08
CA PRO A 153 2.08 -6.51 -13.28
C PRO A 153 1.78 -5.79 -11.96
N PHE A 154 2.12 -4.51 -11.89
CA PHE A 154 1.84 -3.64 -10.75
C PHE A 154 1.01 -2.43 -11.21
N GLY A 155 -0.02 -2.07 -10.45
CA GLY A 155 -0.80 -0.88 -10.73
C GLY A 155 -2.11 -0.88 -9.95
N GLY A 156 -2.88 0.21 -10.06
CA GLY A 156 -4.04 0.44 -9.20
C GLY A 156 -5.40 0.20 -9.86
N TYR A 157 -6.41 0.23 -9.00
CA TYR A 157 -7.82 0.39 -9.32
C TYR A 157 -8.27 1.81 -8.91
N LYS A 158 -9.47 2.21 -9.34
CA LYS A 158 -10.12 3.48 -8.95
C LYS A 158 -9.20 4.68 -9.25
N GLN A 159 -9.03 5.60 -8.29
CA GLN A 159 -8.17 6.77 -8.45
C GLN A 159 -6.68 6.48 -8.25
N SER A 160 -6.29 5.23 -7.96
CA SER A 160 -4.88 4.86 -7.79
C SER A 160 -4.13 4.62 -9.10
N GLY A 161 -4.75 4.86 -10.25
CA GLY A 161 -4.06 4.88 -11.54
C GLY A 161 -4.82 4.14 -12.65
N ILE A 162 -4.27 4.24 -13.86
CA ILE A 162 -4.79 3.63 -15.09
C ILE A 162 -3.65 2.85 -15.74
N GLY A 163 -3.89 1.60 -16.13
CA GLY A 163 -2.87 0.73 -16.73
C GLY A 163 -2.09 -0.09 -15.71
N ARG A 164 -1.04 -0.75 -16.18
CA ARG A 164 -0.15 -1.60 -15.38
C ARG A 164 1.29 -1.36 -15.83
N GLU A 165 2.17 -1.28 -14.85
CA GLU A 165 3.61 -1.35 -15.00
C GLU A 165 4.09 -2.79 -14.80
N CYS A 166 5.34 -3.08 -15.18
CA CYS A 166 5.95 -4.40 -15.08
C CYS A 166 5.23 -5.52 -15.88
N GLY A 167 5.89 -6.67 -15.95
CA GLY A 167 5.40 -7.84 -16.69
C GLY A 167 5.14 -7.55 -18.16
N GLU A 168 4.44 -8.49 -18.81
CA GLU A 168 4.04 -8.36 -20.21
C GLU A 168 2.97 -7.27 -20.41
N ALA A 169 2.11 -7.04 -19.41
CA ALA A 169 1.05 -6.04 -19.46
C ALA A 169 1.58 -4.61 -19.69
N ALA A 170 2.80 -4.30 -19.24
CA ALA A 170 3.42 -3.02 -19.51
C ALA A 170 3.78 -2.82 -20.99
N LEU A 171 4.13 -3.90 -21.72
CA LEU A 171 4.51 -3.80 -23.14
C LEU A 171 3.36 -3.28 -23.99
N GLU A 172 2.12 -3.65 -23.67
CA GLU A 172 0.92 -3.12 -24.33
C GLU A 172 0.77 -1.59 -24.18
N LYS A 173 1.35 -1.01 -23.12
CA LYS A 173 1.34 0.45 -22.89
C LYS A 173 2.44 1.19 -23.65
N TYR A 174 3.51 0.49 -24.02
CA TYR A 174 4.65 1.05 -24.74
C TYR A 174 4.70 0.62 -26.21
N THR A 175 3.67 -0.04 -26.72
CA THR A 175 3.55 -0.45 -28.12
C THR A 175 2.25 0.07 -28.72
N GLU A 176 2.25 0.28 -30.03
CA GLU A 176 1.09 0.76 -30.79
C GLU A 176 0.63 -0.32 -31.76
N THR A 177 -0.65 -0.68 -31.71
CA THR A 177 -1.22 -1.69 -32.61
C THR A 177 -1.48 -1.09 -33.98
N LYS A 178 -0.80 -1.60 -35.01
CA LYS A 178 -1.02 -1.22 -36.41
C LYS A 178 -1.80 -2.30 -37.15
N ALA A 179 -3.04 -2.01 -37.54
CA ALA A 179 -3.81 -2.87 -38.42
C ALA A 179 -3.45 -2.60 -39.90
N VAL A 180 -3.13 -3.65 -40.64
CA VAL A 180 -2.86 -3.60 -42.09
C VAL A 180 -3.80 -4.58 -42.78
N TYR A 181 -4.64 -4.07 -43.68
CA TYR A 181 -5.54 -4.89 -44.49
C TYR A 181 -4.95 -5.06 -45.89
N TYR A 182 -4.84 -6.30 -46.35
CA TYR A 182 -4.37 -6.63 -47.68
C TYR A 182 -5.51 -7.23 -48.50
N ASN A 183 -5.95 -6.52 -49.54
CA ASN A 183 -7.00 -6.98 -50.43
C ASN A 183 -6.42 -7.92 -51.50
N MET A 184 -6.72 -9.22 -51.37
CA MET A 184 -6.33 -10.26 -52.33
C MET A 184 -7.37 -10.51 -53.44
N ALA A 185 -8.58 -9.99 -53.29
CA ALA A 185 -9.72 -10.35 -54.15
C ALA A 185 -9.95 -9.36 -55.30
N ILE A 186 -9.55 -8.10 -55.14
CA ILE A 186 -9.76 -7.06 -56.15
C ILE A 186 -8.39 -6.58 -56.65
N PRO A 187 -8.10 -6.64 -57.96
CA PRO A 187 -6.85 -6.12 -58.50
C PRO A 187 -6.75 -4.60 -58.30
N ALA A 188 -5.53 -4.11 -58.11
CA ALA A 188 -5.29 -2.68 -57.97
C ALA A 188 -5.74 -1.92 -59.24
N PRO A 189 -6.39 -0.75 -59.10
CA PRO A 189 -6.73 0.08 -60.26
C PRO A 189 -5.46 0.53 -60.99
N LYS A 190 -5.55 0.63 -62.32
CA LYS A 190 -4.46 1.10 -63.20
C LYS A 190 -4.38 2.63 -63.22
#